data_AF-A0A530LAN9-F1
#
_entry.id   AF-A0A530LAN9-F1
#
_cell.length_a   1.000
_cell.length_b   1.000
_cell.length_c   1.000
_cell.angle_alpha   90.00
_cell.angle_beta   90.00
_cell.angle_gamma   90.00
#
_symmetry.space_group_name_H-M   'P 1'
#
loop_
_entity.id
_entity.type
_entity.pdbx_description
1 polymer ?
#
loop_
_entity_poly.entity_id
_entity_poly.type
_entity_poly.pdbx_seq_one_letter_code
_entity_poly.pdbx_strand_id
1 'polypeptide(L)'
;IRFGALRRSAILLFGTPLNAVLTLLFGVLLVTTVPPMLHWLVIDAVLFDPSPRACRMATGACWSFIYAKSGQLLFGIYPLDERWRPAIVCV
;
A
#
# COMPACT_ATOMS: atom_id res chain seq x y z
N ILE A 1 14.61 31.14 -0.87
CA ILE A 1 13.46 30.36 -1.40
C ILE A 1 13.01 29.22 -0.46
N ARG A 2 13.91 28.42 0.15
CA ARG A 2 13.54 27.31 1.07
C ARG A 2 12.82 27.70 2.38
N PHE A 3 13.17 28.83 3.01
CA PHE A 3 12.58 29.24 4.29
C PHE A 3 11.08 29.61 4.21
N GLY A 4 10.63 30.17 3.09
CA GLY A 4 9.21 30.51 2.90
C GLY A 4 8.31 29.28 2.75
N ALA A 5 8.82 28.21 2.13
CA ALA A 5 8.10 26.96 1.96
C ALA A 5 7.91 26.24 3.30
N LEU A 6 8.97 26.09 4.10
CA LEU A 6 8.88 25.47 5.43
C LEU A 6 7.95 26.25 6.37
N ARG A 7 8.05 27.59 6.37
CA ARG A 7 7.16 28.46 7.16
C ARG A 7 5.70 28.32 6.74
N ARG A 8 5.43 28.18 5.43
CA ARG A 8 4.08 27.95 4.91
C ARG A 8 3.53 26.59 5.31
N SER A 9 4.33 25.53 5.24
CA SER A 9 3.94 24.19 5.68
C SER A 9 3.62 24.16 7.18
N ALA A 10 4.42 24.84 8.01
CA ALA A 10 4.16 24.93 9.45
C ALA A 10 2.83 25.63 9.78
N ILE A 11 2.50 26.71 9.05
CA ILE A 11 1.21 27.41 9.22
C ILE A 11 0.04 26.54 8.75
N LEU A 12 0.20 25.77 7.66
CA LEU A 12 -0.86 24.89 7.16
C LEU A 12 -1.15 23.72 8.12
N LEU A 13 -0.09 23.13 8.69
CA LEU A 13 -0.20 21.94 9.55
C LEU A 13 -0.56 22.29 11.00
N PHE A 14 -0.09 23.43 11.52
CA PHE A 14 -0.22 23.80 12.93
C PHE A 14 -0.91 25.16 13.17
N GLY A 15 -1.51 25.76 12.13
CA GLY A 15 -2.09 27.11 12.22
C GLY A 15 -3.35 27.24 13.08
N THR A 16 -4.01 26.13 13.43
CA THR A 16 -5.13 26.10 14.38
C THR A 16 -4.94 24.93 15.36
N PRO A 17 -5.52 25.00 16.58
CA PRO A 17 -5.44 23.90 17.55
C PRO A 17 -5.96 22.57 17.01
N LEU A 18 -7.04 22.59 16.22
CA LEU A 18 -7.58 21.40 15.57
C LEU A 18 -6.59 20.82 14.55
N ASN A 19 -6.00 21.65 13.68
CA ASN A 19 -5.03 21.19 12.69
C ASN A 19 -3.77 20.61 13.37
N ALA A 20 -3.32 21.21 14.47
CA ALA A 20 -2.19 20.73 15.24
C ALA A 20 -2.45 19.32 15.82
N VAL A 21 -3.64 19.10 16.41
CA VAL A 21 -4.05 17.79 16.94
C VAL A 21 -4.15 16.75 15.82
N LEU A 22 -4.81 17.08 14.70
CA LEU A 22 -4.95 16.18 13.56
C LEU A 22 -3.58 15.83 12.95
N THR A 23 -2.70 16.81 12.79
CA THR A 23 -1.35 16.59 12.28
C THR A 23 -0.56 15.65 13.19
N LEU A 24 -0.63 15.83 14.51
CA LEU A 24 0.03 14.93 15.45
C LEU A 24 -0.56 13.52 15.39
N LEU A 25 -1.89 13.40 15.37
CA LEU A 25 -2.60 12.13 15.29
C LEU A 25 -2.21 11.34 14.04
N PHE A 26 -2.29 11.96 12.86
CA PHE A 26 -1.91 11.30 11.62
C PHE A 26 -0.40 11.05 11.52
N GLY A 27 0.42 11.95 12.08
CA GLY A 27 1.86 11.73 12.18
C GLY A 27 2.20 10.48 13.01
N VAL A 28 1.57 10.32 14.17
CA VAL A 28 1.73 9.12 15.01
C VAL A 28 1.21 7.88 14.29
N LEU A 29 0.05 7.96 13.62
CA LEU A 29 -0.49 6.84 12.86
C LEU A 29 0.47 6.41 11.75
N LEU A 30 1.02 7.36 10.97
CA LEU A 30 1.98 7.05 9.92
C LEU A 30 3.25 6.40 10.48
N VAL A 31 3.84 6.95 11.53
CA VAL A 31 5.08 6.43 12.10
C VAL A 31 4.90 5.03 12.72
N THR A 32 3.71 4.73 13.24
CA THR A 32 3.43 3.43 13.85
C THR A 32 2.96 2.37 12.83
N THR A 33 2.28 2.77 11.75
CA THR A 33 1.71 1.81 10.77
C THR A 33 2.58 1.59 9.55
N VAL A 34 3.26 2.62 9.02
CA VAL A 34 4.01 2.52 7.77
C VAL A 34 5.21 1.57 7.89
N PRO A 35 6.06 1.63 8.94
CA PRO A 35 7.20 0.73 9.05
C PRO A 35 6.83 -0.77 9.06
N PRO A 36 5.88 -1.27 9.89
CA PRO A 36 5.51 -2.69 9.84
C PRO A 36 4.84 -3.07 8.51
N MET A 37 4.08 -2.16 7.88
CA MET A 37 3.52 -2.41 6.56
C MET A 37 4.61 -2.56 5.49
N LEU A 38 5.67 -1.74 5.52
CA LEU A 38 6.80 -1.87 4.60
C LEU A 38 7.59 -3.16 4.82
N HIS A 39 7.78 -3.54 6.09
CA HIS A 39 8.38 -4.81 6.44
C HIS A 39 7.61 -5.97 5.82
N TRP A 40 6.31 -6.03 6.07
CA TRP A 40 5.46 -7.08 5.52
C TRP A 40 5.38 -7.04 3.98
N LEU A 41 5.18 -5.86 3.39
CA LEU A 41 4.89 -5.73 1.96
C LEU A 41 6.13 -5.96 1.08
N VAL A 42 7.31 -5.54 1.54
CA VAL A 42 8.52 -5.47 0.70
C VAL A 42 9.70 -6.21 1.32
N ILE A 43 10.02 -5.95 2.59
CA ILE A 43 11.30 -6.39 3.18
C ILE A 43 11.28 -7.91 3.46
N ASP A 44 10.21 -8.39 4.07
CA ASP A 44 10.04 -9.78 4.50
C ASP A 44 9.20 -10.60 3.49
N ALA A 45 9.00 -10.06 2.29
CA ALA A 45 8.11 -10.60 1.26
C ALA A 45 8.79 -11.64 0.35
N VAL A 46 7.98 -12.55 -0.22
CA VAL A 46 8.41 -13.51 -1.25
C VAL A 46 8.01 -13.00 -2.62
N LEU A 47 9.01 -12.67 -3.46
CA LEU A 47 8.79 -11.98 -4.73
C LEU A 47 8.58 -12.92 -5.92
N PHE A 48 9.55 -13.79 -6.20
CA PHE A 48 9.61 -14.57 -7.45
C PHE A 48 9.81 -16.08 -7.23
N ASP A 49 9.71 -16.56 -5.99
CA ASP A 49 9.83 -17.99 -5.72
C ASP A 49 8.59 -18.74 -6.27
N PRO A 50 8.76 -19.70 -7.20
CA PRO A 50 7.64 -20.43 -7.79
C PRO A 50 7.04 -21.49 -6.85
N SER A 51 7.72 -21.81 -5.74
CA SER A 51 7.27 -22.83 -4.79
C SER A 51 6.26 -22.26 -3.79
N PRO A 52 5.06 -22.85 -3.67
CA PRO A 52 4.10 -22.48 -2.62
C PRO A 52 4.66 -22.68 -1.21
N ARG A 53 5.73 -23.48 -1.03
CA ARG A 53 6.40 -23.67 0.26
C ARG A 53 7.08 -22.40 0.73
N ALA A 54 7.71 -21.63 -0.16
CA ALA A 54 8.39 -20.39 0.19
C ALA A 54 7.41 -19.39 0.83
N CYS A 55 6.22 -19.24 0.24
CA CYS A 55 5.17 -18.38 0.79
C CYS A 55 4.59 -18.87 2.13
N ARG A 56 4.61 -20.18 2.41
CA ARG A 56 4.16 -20.72 3.71
C ARG A 56 5.17 -20.50 4.84
N MET A 57 6.46 -20.35 4.51
CA MET A 57 7.50 -20.13 5.52
C MET A 57 7.82 -18.65 5.74
N ALA A 58 7.36 -17.77 4.85
CA ALA A 58 7.57 -16.34 4.96
C ALA A 58 6.60 -15.70 5.98
N THR A 59 7.06 -14.61 6.60
CA THR A 59 6.27 -13.77 7.50
C THR A 59 5.67 -12.54 6.81
N GLY A 60 6.19 -12.19 5.62
CA GLY A 60 5.69 -11.08 4.80
C GLY A 60 4.71 -11.50 3.69
N ALA A 61 4.46 -10.58 2.77
CA ALA A 61 3.56 -10.78 1.64
C ALA A 61 4.11 -11.81 0.65
N CYS A 62 3.22 -12.60 0.05
CA CYS A 62 3.57 -13.54 -1.02
C CYS A 62 3.17 -12.96 -2.38
N TRP A 63 4.09 -12.26 -3.03
CA TRP A 63 3.87 -11.72 -4.36
C TRP A 63 3.81 -12.82 -5.43
N SER A 64 4.52 -13.94 -5.24
CA SER A 64 4.41 -15.10 -6.14
C SER A 64 2.94 -15.57 -6.29
N PHE A 65 2.15 -15.55 -5.22
CA PHE A 65 0.73 -15.85 -5.27
C PHE A 65 -0.06 -14.77 -6.02
N ILE A 66 0.21 -13.50 -5.73
CA ILE A 66 -0.44 -12.36 -6.39
C ILE A 66 -0.20 -12.42 -7.90
N TYR A 67 1.02 -12.70 -8.36
CA TYR A 67 1.32 -12.87 -9.78
C TYR A 67 0.56 -14.05 -10.37
N ALA A 68 0.66 -15.23 -9.73
CA ALA A 68 0.00 -16.45 -10.20
C ALA A 68 -1.54 -16.37 -10.22
N LYS A 69 -2.14 -15.54 -9.37
CA LYS A 69 -3.60 -15.39 -9.22
C LYS A 69 -4.13 -14.01 -9.58
N SER A 70 -3.30 -13.15 -10.18
CA SER A 70 -3.66 -11.79 -10.60
C SER A 70 -4.94 -11.74 -11.43
N GLY A 71 -5.10 -12.68 -12.37
CA GLY A 71 -6.32 -12.79 -13.17
C GLY A 71 -7.59 -13.03 -12.34
N GLN A 72 -7.53 -13.88 -11.31
CA GLN A 72 -8.67 -14.11 -10.42
C GLN A 72 -8.90 -12.93 -9.47
N LEU A 73 -7.82 -12.27 -9.00
CA LEU A 73 -7.91 -11.12 -8.11
C LEU A 73 -8.54 -9.91 -8.81
N LEU A 74 -8.20 -9.68 -10.08
CA LEU A 74 -8.69 -8.53 -10.85
C LEU A 74 -10.07 -8.81 -11.49
N PHE A 75 -10.29 -10.02 -11.99
CA PHE A 75 -11.48 -10.33 -12.80
C PHE A 75 -12.47 -11.27 -12.10
N GLY A 76 -12.14 -11.77 -10.91
CA GLY A 76 -13.00 -12.73 -10.21
C GLY A 76 -13.23 -13.99 -11.04
N ILE A 77 -14.48 -14.45 -11.06
CA ILE A 77 -14.91 -15.66 -11.79
C ILE A 77 -15.18 -15.45 -13.28
N TYR A 78 -14.88 -14.26 -13.83
CA TYR A 78 -15.13 -13.99 -15.25
C TYR A 78 -14.33 -14.94 -16.16
N PRO A 79 -14.97 -15.57 -17.16
CA PRO A 79 -14.27 -16.35 -18.16
C PRO A 79 -13.36 -15.42 -18.99
N LEU A 80 -12.27 -15.96 -19.52
CA LEU A 80 -11.15 -15.17 -20.07
C LEU A 80 -11.61 -14.22 -21.19
N ASP A 81 -12.52 -14.70 -22.03
CA ASP A 81 -13.14 -14.03 -23.17
C ASP A 81 -14.08 -12.87 -22.78
N GLU A 82 -14.61 -12.87 -21.56
CA GLU A 82 -15.49 -11.82 -21.07
C GLU A 82 -14.80 -10.80 -20.14
N ARG A 83 -13.51 -10.99 -19.83
CA ARG A 83 -12.73 -10.10 -18.93
C ARG A 83 -12.63 -8.65 -19.44
N TRP A 84 -12.88 -8.40 -20.72
CA TRP A 84 -12.92 -7.05 -21.26
C TRP A 84 -14.02 -6.20 -20.59
N ARG A 85 -15.13 -6.81 -20.14
CA ARG A 85 -16.27 -6.11 -19.52
C ARG A 85 -15.88 -5.38 -18.23
N PRO A 86 -15.31 -6.05 -17.21
CA PRO A 86 -14.79 -5.35 -16.04
C PRO A 86 -13.55 -4.50 -16.35
N ALA A 87 -12.72 -4.89 -17.33
CA ALA A 87 -11.53 -4.12 -17.69
C ALA A 87 -11.89 -2.69 -18.15
N ILE A 88 -12.89 -2.52 -19.02
CA ILE A 88 -13.27 -1.19 -19.53
C ILE A 88 -13.97 -0.28 -18.52
N VAL A 89 -14.42 -0.81 -17.38
CA VAL A 89 -15.12 -0.04 -16.34
C VAL A 89 -14.20 0.30 -15.17
N CYS A 90 -13.31 -0.63 -14.79
CA CYS A 90 -12.53 -0.54 -13.56
C CYS A 90 -11.02 -0.30 -13.76
N VAL A 91 -10.48 -0.49 -14.97
CA VAL A 91 -9.04 -0.35 -15.28
C VAL A 91 -8.79 0.89 -16.13
#